data_AF-A0A822DYD8-F1
#
_entry.id   AF-A0A822DYD8-F1
#
_cell.length_a   1.000
_cell.length_b   1.000
_cell.length_c   1.000
_cell.angle_alpha   90.00
_cell.angle_beta   90.00
_cell.angle_gamma   90.00
#
_symmetry.space_group_name_H-M   'P 1'
#
loop_
_entity.id
_entity.type
_entity.pdbx_description
1 polymer ?
#
loop_
_entity_poly.entity_id
_entity_poly.type
_entity_poly.pdbx_seq_one_letter_code
_entity_poly.pdbx_strand_id
1 'polypeptide(L)' 'MPQWGGGGEICPRCQKTVYPAEKLAACSAAWHKGCFKCKT' A
#
# COMPACT_ATOMS: atom_id res chain seq x y z
N MET A 1 -5.68 24.40 0.48
CA MET A 1 -4.31 23.98 0.82
C MET A 1 -4.07 22.61 0.22
N PRO A 2 -3.12 22.41 -0.70
CA PRO A 2 -2.85 21.07 -1.20
C PRO A 2 -2.06 20.32 -0.11
N GLN A 3 -2.67 19.27 0.41
CA GLN A 3 -2.02 18.31 1.29
C GLN A 3 -0.86 17.67 0.53
N TRP A 4 0.38 18.04 0.86
CA TRP A 4 1.55 17.28 0.44
C TRP A 4 1.54 15.95 1.20
N GLY A 5 0.74 15.00 0.69
CA GLY A 5 0.80 13.62 1.10
C GLY A 5 2.16 13.07 0.72
N GLY A 6 3.10 13.10 1.67
CA GLY A 6 4.34 12.34 1.60
C GLY A 6 3.99 10.86 1.46
N GLY A 7 3.90 10.41 0.20
CA GLY A 7 3.27 9.18 -0.25
C GLY A 7 4.06 7.92 0.11
N GLY A 8 4.13 7.62 1.41
CA GLY A 8 4.26 6.24 1.85
C GLY A 8 2.90 5.59 1.66
N GLU A 9 2.76 4.79 0.61
CA GLU A 9 1.50 4.11 0.36
C GLU A 9 1.25 3.12 1.51
N ILE A 10 0.12 3.18 2.22
CA ILE A 10 -0.14 2.32 3.39
C ILE A 10 -0.86 1.07 2.92
N CYS A 11 -0.41 -0.11 3.37
CA CYS A 11 -1.09 -1.35 3.04
C CYS A 11 -2.43 -1.44 3.80
N PRO A 12 -3.58 -1.54 3.11
CA PRO A 12 -4.88 -1.61 3.78
C PRO A 12 -5.07 -2.90 4.58
N ARG A 13 -4.25 -3.94 4.33
CA ARG A 13 -4.34 -5.22 5.04
C ARG A 13 -3.57 -5.27 6.35
N CYS A 14 -2.41 -4.63 6.44
CA CYS A 14 -1.56 -4.67 7.63
C CYS A 14 -1.29 -3.29 8.24
N GLN A 15 -1.82 -2.21 7.63
CA GLN A 15 -1.63 -0.81 8.03
C GLN A 15 -0.15 -0.39 8.17
N LYS A 16 0.77 -1.13 7.54
CA LYS A 16 2.19 -0.79 7.47
C LYS A 16 2.48 0.00 6.20
N THR A 17 3.48 0.88 6.29
CA THR A 17 4.01 1.59 5.14
C THR A 17 4.53 0.60 4.09
N VAL A 18 4.05 0.72 2.87
CA VAL A 18 4.50 -0.01 1.70
C VAL A 18 5.58 0.84 1.05
N TYR A 19 6.81 0.35 1.13
CA TYR A 19 7.91 0.97 0.42
C TYR A 19 7.84 0.63 -1.07
N PRO A 20 8.34 1.50 -1.95
CA PRO A 20 8.35 1.26 -3.39
C PRO A 20 9.11 -0.01 -3.81
N ALA A 21 9.96 -0.57 -2.93
CA ALA A 21 10.62 -1.85 -3.14
C ALA A 21 9.66 -3.05 -3.02
N GLU A 22 8.63 -2.95 -2.18
CA GLU A 22 7.63 -4.00 -1.94
C GLU A 22 6.23 -3.64 -2.44
N LYS A 23 6.08 -2.47 -3.09
CA LYS A 23 4.78 -1.97 -3.53
C LYS A 23 4.18 -2.81 -4.62
N LEU A 24 2.94 -3.21 -4.37
CA LEU A 24 1.99 -3.70 -5.35
C LEU A 24 0.83 -2.72 -5.39
N ALA A 25 0.77 -1.92 -6.45
CA ALA A 25 -0.38 -1.08 -6.73
C ALA A 25 -1.50 -1.98 -7.27
N ALA A 26 -2.53 -2.21 -6.47
CA ALA A 26 -3.69 -3.01 -6.85
C ALA A 26 -4.97 -2.36 -6.30
N CYS A 27 -6.01 -2.28 -7.13
CA CYS A 27 -7.29 -1.66 -6.76
C CYS A 27 -7.13 -0.23 -6.20
N SER A 28 -6.27 0.57 -6.84
CA SER A 28 -5.94 1.96 -6.42
C SER A 28 -5.34 2.10 -5.01
N ALA A 29 -4.83 1.02 -4.42
CA ALA A 29 -4.11 1.03 -3.15
C ALA A 29 -2.78 0.29 -3.27
N ALA A 30 -1.80 0.61 -2.43
CA ALA A 30 -0.59 -0.19 -2.36
C ALA A 30 -0.73 -1.32 -1.36
N TRP A 31 -0.12 -2.43 -1.71
CA TRP A 31 -0.05 -3.62 -0.90
C TRP A 31 1.40 -4.08 -0.86
N HIS A 32 1.81 -4.74 0.22
CA HIS A 32 3.05 -5.53 0.17
C HIS A 32 2.85 -6.76 -0.72
N LYS A 33 3.93 -7.28 -1.31
CA LYS A 33 3.95 -8.58 -2.03
C LYS A 33 3.34 -9.74 -1.23
N GLY A 34 3.69 -9.85 0.05
CA GLY A 34 3.10 -10.85 0.93
C GLY A 34 1.70 -10.47 1.42
N CYS A 35 1.26 -9.22 1.19
CA CYS A 35 0.01 -8.68 1.67
C CYS A 35 -1.19 -8.92 0.74
N PHE A 36 -0.95 -8.88 -0.56
CA PHE A 36 -1.93 -9.08 -1.61
C PHE A 36 -2.24 -10.58 -1.80
N LYS A 37 -3.09 -11.13 -0.95
CA LYS A 37 -3.55 -12.54 -1.01
C LYS A 37 -5.07 -12.51 -0.97
N CYS A 38 -5.71 -13.32 -1.81
CA CYS A 38 -7.16 -13.49 -1.73
C CYS A 38 -7.50 -14.03 -0.33
N LYS A 39 -8.37 -13.34 0.41
CA LYS A 39 -9.04 -13.97 1.56
C LYS A 39 -10.15 -14.81 0.94
N THR A 40 -10.15 -16.11 1.24
CA THR A 40 -11.25 -17.02 0.91
C THR A 40 -12.58 -16.45 1.34
#